data_AF-A0A8T3QY11-F1
#
_entry.id   AF-A0A8T3QY11-F1
#
_cell.length_a   1.000
_cell.length_b   1.000
_cell.length_c   1.000
_cell.angle_alpha   90.00
_cell.angle_beta   90.00
_cell.angle_gamma   90.00
#
_symmetry.space_group_name_H-M   'P 1'
#
loop_
_entity.id
_entity.type
_entity.pdbx_description
1 polymer ?
#
loop_
_entity_poly.entity_id
_entity_poly.type
_entity_poly.pdbx_seq_one_letter_code
_entity_poly.pdbx_strand_id
1 'polypeptide(L)' 'SWKFARAWTLGEVITAMLGAGLKLEQVREHPTDWWGGHGDVRPEERGRVPLSFSVVARRG' A
#
# COMPACT_ATOMS: atom_id res chain seq x y z
N SER A 1 17.26 7.84 12.49
CA SER A 1 17.15 8.10 11.04
C SER A 1 15.70 7.93 10.65
N TRP A 2 14.96 9.03 10.47
CA TRP A 2 13.58 8.95 9.99
C TRP A 2 13.65 8.83 8.47
N LYS A 3 13.23 7.67 7.94
CA LYS A 3 12.92 7.56 6.51
C LYS A 3 11.89 8.64 6.22
N PHE A 4 12.05 9.36 5.11
CA PHE A 4 11.04 10.28 4.56
C PHE A 4 9.81 9.47 4.08
N ALA A 5 9.18 8.74 4.99
CA ALA A 5 7.98 7.96 4.74
C ALA A 5 6.80 8.90 4.92
N ARG A 6 6.25 9.37 3.81
CA ARG A 6 4.93 9.98 3.80
C ARG A 6 3.90 8.87 3.76
N ALA A 7 2.91 8.92 4.64
CA ALA A 7 1.74 8.07 4.52
C ALA A 7 0.91 8.58 3.33
N TRP A 8 0.78 7.75 2.29
CA TRP A 8 -0.14 7.97 1.18
C TRP A 8 -1.20 6.88 1.25
N THR A 9 -2.43 7.25 0.96
CA THR A 9 -3.50 6.28 0.74
C THR A 9 -3.25 5.54 -0.58
N LEU A 10 -3.78 4.32 -0.69
CA LEU A 10 -3.77 3.57 -1.95
C LEU A 10 -4.42 4.38 -3.09
N GLY A 11 -5.52 5.07 -2.79
CA GLY A 11 -6.25 5.90 -3.75
C GLY A 11 -5.41 7.05 -4.30
N GLU A 12 -4.62 7.74 -3.48
CA GLU A 12 -3.74 8.80 -3.96
C GLU A 12 -2.67 8.28 -4.91
N VAL A 13 -2.06 7.13 -4.58
CA VAL A 13 -1.04 6.51 -5.44
C VAL A 13 -1.63 6.05 -6.77
N ILE A 14 -2.77 5.35 -6.74
CA ILE A 14 -3.49 4.91 -7.95
C ILE A 14 -3.86 6.11 -8.83
N THR A 15 -4.42 7.16 -8.23
CA THR A 15 -4.85 8.36 -8.95
C THR A 15 -3.67 9.07 -9.62
N ALA A 16 -2.53 9.19 -8.91
CA ALA A 16 -1.33 9.79 -9.47
C ALA A 16 -0.80 8.98 -10.67
N MET A 17 -0.79 7.65 -10.60
CA MET A 17 -0.35 6.79 -11.70
C MET A 17 -1.25 6.93 -12.93
N LEU A 18 -2.57 6.96 -12.73
CA LEU A 18 -3.54 7.17 -13.81
C LEU A 18 -3.39 8.58 -14.43
N GLY A 19 -3.21 9.61 -13.61
CA GLY A 19 -2.95 10.98 -14.06
C GLY A 19 -1.66 11.12 -14.84
N ALA A 20 -0.67 10.26 -14.59
CA ALA A 20 0.56 10.17 -15.36
C ALA A 20 0.41 9.41 -16.70
N GLY A 21 -0.80 8.95 -17.06
CA GLY A 21 -1.07 8.23 -18.30
C GLY A 21 -0.65 6.76 -18.29
N LEU A 22 -0.43 6.16 -17.11
CA LEU A 22 -0.17 4.74 -16.99
C LEU A 22 -1.48 3.95 -17.00
N LYS A 23 -1.48 2.81 -17.68
CA LYS A 23 -2.54 1.83 -17.57
C LYS A 23 -2.19 0.84 -16.46
N LEU A 24 -3.04 0.74 -15.45
CA LEU A 24 -2.88 -0.24 -14.38
C LEU A 24 -3.28 -1.63 -14.89
N GLU A 25 -2.44 -2.62 -14.62
CA GLU A 25 -2.68 -4.02 -15.00
C GLU A 25 -3.05 -4.86 -13.79
N GLN A 26 -2.42 -4.60 -12.65
CA GLN A 26 -2.68 -5.32 -11.42
C GLN A 26 -2.45 -4.43 -10.19
N VAL A 27 -3.37 -4.49 -9.23
CA VAL A 27 -3.19 -3.97 -7.88
C VAL A 27 -3.34 -5.15 -6.92
N ARG A 28 -2.39 -5.33 -6.00
CA ARG A 28 -2.49 -6.34 -4.94
C ARG A 28 -2.13 -5.73 -3.60
N GLU A 29 -2.94 -6.02 -2.60
CA GLU A 29 -2.66 -5.74 -1.20
C GLU A 29 -1.96 -6.93 -0.56
N HIS A 30 -0.94 -6.65 0.25
CA HIS A 30 -0.14 -7.66 0.93
C HIS A 30 -0.34 -7.47 2.43
N PRO A 31 -1.19 -8.30 3.05
CA PRO A 31 -1.47 -8.22 4.46
C PRO A 31 -0.39 -8.96 5.24
N THR A 32 0.81 -8.41 5.21
CA THR A 32 1.94 -8.88 6.00
C THR A 32 1.85 -8.28 7.40
N ASP A 33 2.14 -9.08 8.42
CA ASP A 33 2.21 -8.62 9.82
C ASP A 33 3.45 -7.75 10.06
N TRP A 34 3.44 -6.55 9.47
CA TRP A 34 4.41 -5.49 9.73
C TRP A 34 4.10 -4.72 11.01
N TRP A 35 3.07 -5.13 11.77
CA TRP A 35 2.64 -4.47 13.01
C TRP A 35 3.58 -4.75 14.19
N GLY A 36 4.83 -5.16 13.96
CA GLY A 36 5.86 -5.49 14.96
C GLY A 36 6.27 -4.38 15.95
N GLY A 37 5.46 -3.32 16.08
CA GLY A 37 5.53 -2.30 17.13
C GLY A 37 4.16 -1.70 17.51
N HIS A 38 3.05 -2.18 16.93
CA HIS A 38 1.70 -1.69 17.17
C HIS A 38 0.91 -2.71 18.01
N GLY A 39 0.99 -2.56 19.33
CA GLY A 39 0.35 -3.46 20.29
C GLY A 39 -1.18 -3.38 20.30
N ASP A 40 -1.75 -2.27 19.82
CA ASP A 40 -3.19 -1.98 19.90
C ASP A 40 -4.02 -2.70 18.83
N VAL A 41 -3.37 -3.29 17.81
CA VAL A 41 -4.07 -4.10 16.80
C VAL A 41 -4.39 -5.47 17.38
N ARG A 42 -5.69 -5.79 17.42
CA ARG A 42 -6.21 -7.08 17.89
C ARG A 42 -5.55 -8.23 17.11
N PRO A 43 -5.15 -9.34 17.77
CA PRO A 43 -4.44 -10.43 17.11
C PRO A 43 -5.13 -10.97 15.86
N GLU A 44 -6.47 -11.07 15.87
CA GLU A 44 -7.29 -11.56 14.76
C GLU A 44 -7.33 -10.61 13.55
N GLU A 45 -6.96 -9.35 13.73
CA GLU A 45 -6.88 -8.35 12.66
C GLU A 45 -5.45 -8.19 12.12
N ARG A 46 -4.45 -8.75 12.80
CA ARG A 46 -3.06 -8.79 12.30
C ARG A 46 -2.98 -9.67 11.07
N GLY A 47 -2.31 -9.18 10.02
CA GLY A 47 -2.28 -9.89 8.74
C GLY A 47 -3.62 -9.93 8.01
N ARG A 48 -4.62 -9.13 8.42
CA ARG A 48 -5.81 -8.78 7.61
C ARG A 48 -5.75 -7.35 7.12
N VAL A 49 -5.30 -6.43 7.97
CA VAL A 49 -5.13 -5.03 7.59
C VAL A 49 -3.88 -4.88 6.74
N PRO A 50 -3.99 -4.56 5.44
CA PRO A 50 -2.83 -4.43 4.57
C PRO A 50 -2.09 -3.12 4.85
N LEU A 51 -0.80 -3.23 5.14
CA LEU A 51 0.12 -2.09 5.28
C LEU A 51 1.01 -1.88 4.04
N SER A 52 0.90 -2.79 3.08
CA SER A 52 1.70 -2.76 1.87
C SER A 52 0.88 -3.22 0.68
N PHE A 53 1.21 -2.69 -0.48
CA PHE A 53 0.57 -3.03 -1.74
C PHE A 53 1.61 -2.99 -2.86
N SER A 54 1.27 -3.61 -3.99
CA SER A 54 2.04 -3.55 -5.22
C SER A 54 1.13 -3.17 -6.38
N VAL A 55 1.67 -2.39 -7.33
CA VAL A 55 0.98 -2.05 -8.57
C VAL A 55 1.86 -2.42 -9.76
N VAL A 56 1.29 -3.13 -10.72
CA VAL A 56 1.87 -3.33 -12.06
C VAL A 56 1.14 -2.39 -13.00
N ALA A 57 1.89 -1.57 -13.71
CA ALA A 57 1.35 -0.64 -14.69
C ALA A 57 2.26 -0.56 -15.90
N ARG A 58 1.66 -0.27 -17.05
CA ARG A 58 2.37 -0.05 -18.31
C ARG A 58 2.12 1.33 -18.85
N ARG A 59 3.06 1.83 -19.65
CA ARG A 59 2.84 3.05 -20.44
C ARG A 59 1.71 2.80 -21.44
N GLY A 60 0.81 3.78 -21.53
CA GLY A 60 -0.26 3.85 -22.53
C GLY A 60 0.28 3.88 -23.95
#